data_AF-A0A2Z6NZK4-F1
#
_entry.id   AF-A0A2Z6NZK4-F1
#
_cell.length_a   1.000
_cell.length_b   1.000
_cell.length_c   1.000
_cell.angle_alpha   90.00
_cell.angle_beta   90.00
_cell.angle_gamma   90.00
#
_symmetry.space_group_name_H-M   'P 1'
#
loop_
_entity.id
_entity.type
_entity.pdbx_description
1 polymer ?
#
loop_
_entity_poly.entity_id
_entity_poly.type
_entity_poly.pdbx_seq_one_letter_code
_entity_poly.pdbx_strand_id
1 'polypeptide(L)'
;MVVSAINGSSPLSYSNGTTMSLSTFSPNSFVNVEKGDPVAFEPYWENVRGECTVEIKGHEWMSYFGDTNNLCWYMVPQMRDAILRLHNVVGNAVTKDKFLVLGTGSSQLYQAFLYALSSSEPSDRPINVVAAAPYYSEYKDATDILQSRLFQWTGDAILYDKDEPYIEVVTSPNNPDGTLRVPVVNSGAKGKVIYDLAYYWPQYTPITYEADHDVMLFTFSKCTGHAGSRIG
;
A
#
# COMPACT_ATOMS: atom_id res chain seq x y z
N MET A 1 5.01 -23.02 -7.05
CA MET A 1 4.32 -22.79 -8.34
C MET A 1 3.52 -24.05 -8.65
N VAL A 2 2.23 -24.08 -8.33
CA VAL A 2 1.35 -25.21 -8.69
C VAL A 2 0.83 -24.90 -10.08
N VAL A 3 1.38 -25.56 -11.09
CA VAL A 3 0.81 -25.53 -12.43
C VAL A 3 -0.30 -26.58 -12.45
N SER A 4 -1.53 -26.14 -12.25
CA SER A 4 -2.70 -26.99 -12.44
C SER A 4 -2.92 -27.17 -13.94
N ALA A 5 -2.63 -28.37 -14.45
CA ALA A 5 -3.05 -28.78 -15.78
C ALA A 5 -4.56 -29.08 -15.74
N ILE A 6 -5.39 -28.04 -15.89
CA ILE A 6 -6.82 -28.22 -16.10
C ILE A 6 -7.06 -28.32 -17.61
N ASN A 7 -7.37 -29.53 -18.08
CA ASN A 7 -7.95 -29.76 -19.40
C ASN A 7 -9.28 -29.00 -19.49
N GLY A 8 -9.23 -27.82 -20.09
CA GLY A 8 -10.31 -26.84 -20.13
C GLY A 8 -9.76 -25.43 -19.88
N SER A 9 -8.77 -25.02 -20.69
CA SER A 9 -8.02 -23.79 -20.46
C SER A 9 -8.77 -22.57 -21.00
N SER A 10 -9.34 -21.78 -20.09
CA SER A 10 -9.84 -20.43 -20.38
C SER A 10 -8.70 -19.52 -20.89
N PRO A 11 -8.98 -18.62 -21.84
CA PRO A 11 -7.97 -17.71 -22.37
C PRO A 11 -7.49 -16.69 -21.32
N LEU A 12 -6.25 -16.25 -21.45
CA LEU A 12 -5.68 -15.18 -20.61
C LEU A 12 -6.24 -13.82 -21.07
N SER A 13 -6.91 -13.12 -20.16
CA SER A 13 -7.38 -11.74 -20.36
C SER A 13 -6.24 -10.76 -20.09
N TYR A 14 -5.97 -9.86 -21.04
CA TYR A 14 -5.15 -8.68 -20.79
C TYR A 14 -6.02 -7.54 -20.26
N SER A 15 -5.40 -6.60 -19.56
CA SER A 15 -6.03 -5.38 -19.01
C SER A 15 -6.72 -4.47 -20.06
N ASN A 16 -6.50 -4.72 -21.36
CA ASN A 16 -7.19 -4.06 -22.47
C ASN A 16 -8.39 -4.86 -23.04
N GLY A 17 -8.82 -5.95 -22.41
CA GLY A 17 -9.96 -6.76 -22.85
C GLY A 17 -9.69 -7.64 -24.08
N THR A 18 -8.45 -7.70 -24.58
CA THR A 18 -8.09 -8.56 -25.69
C THR A 18 -7.89 -10.00 -25.21
N THR A 19 -8.80 -10.89 -25.59
CA THR A 19 -8.68 -12.33 -25.36
C THR A 19 -7.80 -12.95 -26.44
N MET A 20 -6.55 -13.32 -26.12
CA MET A 20 -5.71 -14.06 -27.06
C MET A 20 -5.93 -15.56 -26.92
N SER A 21 -6.23 -16.23 -28.04
CA SER A 21 -6.22 -17.69 -28.10
C SER A 21 -4.81 -18.20 -27.78
N LEU A 22 -4.69 -19.29 -27.01
CA LEU A 22 -3.40 -19.91 -26.71
C LEU A 22 -2.63 -20.33 -27.98
N SER A 23 -3.33 -20.52 -29.10
CA SER A 23 -2.76 -20.82 -30.42
C SER A 23 -1.94 -19.67 -31.04
N THR A 24 -1.85 -18.53 -30.36
CA THR A 24 -1.17 -17.31 -30.85
C THR A 24 0.13 -17.00 -30.12
N PHE A 25 0.49 -17.80 -29.10
CA PHE A 25 1.75 -17.59 -28.39
C PHE A 25 2.94 -18.01 -29.25
N SER A 26 3.78 -17.04 -29.58
CA SER A 26 5.07 -17.31 -30.20
C SER A 26 5.97 -18.01 -29.16
N PRO A 27 6.84 -18.95 -29.58
CA PRO A 27 7.91 -19.44 -28.72
C PRO A 27 8.79 -18.34 -28.12
N ASN A 28 8.79 -17.14 -28.73
CA ASN A 28 9.52 -15.96 -28.29
C ASN A 28 8.69 -15.00 -27.42
N SER A 29 7.50 -15.41 -26.97
CA SER A 29 6.69 -14.61 -26.04
C SER A 29 7.27 -14.66 -24.62
N PHE A 30 7.30 -13.51 -23.95
CA PHE A 30 7.77 -13.38 -22.56
C PHE A 30 6.60 -13.25 -21.59
N VAL A 31 6.70 -13.90 -20.43
CA VAL A 31 5.76 -13.70 -19.32
C VAL A 31 6.32 -12.61 -18.42
N ASN A 32 5.66 -11.45 -18.39
CA ASN A 32 6.05 -10.37 -17.51
C ASN A 32 5.48 -10.59 -16.10
N VAL A 33 6.37 -10.91 -15.15
CA VAL A 33 6.08 -11.02 -13.71
C VAL A 33 6.86 -10.00 -12.88
N GLU A 34 7.39 -8.96 -13.53
CA GLU A 34 8.20 -7.92 -12.89
C GLU A 34 7.35 -7.03 -11.99
N LYS A 35 6.14 -6.68 -12.46
CA LYS A 35 5.23 -5.78 -11.74
C LYS A 35 4.30 -6.59 -10.86
N GLY A 36 4.10 -6.13 -9.63
CA GLY A 36 3.06 -6.63 -8.74
C GLY A 36 1.65 -6.16 -9.13
N ASP A 37 1.29 -6.21 -10.41
CA ASP A 37 -0.05 -5.83 -10.90
C ASP A 37 -1.07 -6.90 -10.48
N PRO A 38 -2.08 -6.57 -9.66
CA PRO A 38 -2.89 -7.56 -8.98
C PRO A 38 -4.09 -8.05 -9.82
N VAL A 39 -3.88 -8.28 -11.12
CA VAL A 39 -4.93 -8.77 -12.04
C VAL A 39 -5.47 -10.16 -11.67
N ALA A 40 -4.76 -10.90 -10.83
CA ALA A 40 -5.20 -12.20 -10.32
C ALA A 40 -6.53 -12.17 -9.55
N PHE A 41 -6.98 -11.00 -9.07
CA PHE A 41 -8.29 -10.85 -8.40
C PHE A 41 -9.47 -10.69 -9.37
N GLU A 42 -9.23 -10.43 -10.67
CA GLU A 42 -10.30 -10.17 -11.66
C GLU A 42 -11.40 -11.25 -11.67
N PRO A 43 -11.09 -12.57 -11.67
CA PRO A 43 -12.13 -13.61 -11.69
C PRO A 43 -13.07 -13.57 -10.48
N TYR A 44 -12.58 -13.12 -9.32
CA TYR A 44 -13.43 -12.96 -8.13
C TYR A 44 -14.47 -11.86 -8.37
N TRP A 45 -14.06 -10.70 -8.88
CA TRP A 45 -14.95 -9.56 -9.09
C TRP A 45 -15.96 -9.81 -10.21
N GLU A 46 -15.58 -10.53 -11.26
CA GLU A 46 -16.53 -10.95 -12.31
C GLU A 46 -17.68 -11.81 -11.74
N ASN A 47 -17.38 -12.69 -10.78
CA ASN A 47 -18.39 -13.55 -10.15
C ASN A 47 -19.39 -12.76 -9.30
N VAL A 48 -19.00 -11.60 -8.75
CA VAL A 48 -19.84 -10.76 -7.87
C VAL A 48 -20.23 -9.43 -8.51
N ARG A 49 -20.07 -9.28 -9.83
CA ARG A 49 -20.26 -8.00 -10.54
C ARG A 49 -21.62 -7.34 -10.31
N GLY A 50 -22.68 -8.15 -10.16
CA GLY A 50 -24.03 -7.66 -9.91
C GLY A 50 -24.17 -6.94 -8.57
N GLU A 51 -23.43 -7.38 -7.55
CA GLU A 51 -23.41 -6.78 -6.22
C GLU A 51 -22.44 -5.59 -6.12
N CYS A 52 -21.45 -5.53 -7.02
CA CYS A 52 -20.36 -4.54 -6.98
C CYS A 52 -20.52 -3.41 -8.00
N THR A 53 -21.57 -3.42 -8.82
CA THR A 53 -21.83 -2.35 -9.80
C THR A 53 -22.14 -1.04 -9.07
N VAL A 54 -21.43 0.03 -9.45
CA VAL A 54 -21.62 1.37 -8.89
C VAL A 54 -22.20 2.29 -9.97
N GLU A 55 -23.27 3.00 -9.63
CA GLU A 55 -23.83 4.10 -10.43
C GLU A 55 -23.49 5.43 -9.76
N ILE A 56 -23.01 6.40 -10.54
CA ILE A 56 -22.73 7.77 -10.08
C ILE A 56 -23.61 8.71 -10.89
N LYS A 57 -24.54 9.39 -10.22
CA LYS A 57 -25.44 10.35 -10.87
C LYS A 57 -24.71 11.66 -11.16
N GLY A 58 -25.17 12.39 -12.18
CA GLY A 58 -24.50 13.61 -12.65
C GLY A 58 -24.43 14.76 -11.63
N HIS A 59 -25.17 14.68 -10.52
CA HIS A 59 -25.15 15.67 -9.45
C HIS A 59 -24.47 15.16 -8.16
N GLU A 60 -24.04 13.91 -8.13
CA GLU A 60 -23.38 13.33 -6.95
C GLU A 60 -21.93 13.83 -6.87
N TRP A 61 -21.49 14.07 -5.63
CA TRP A 61 -20.10 14.40 -5.28
C TRP A 61 -19.50 15.63 -5.98
N MET A 62 -20.32 16.61 -6.35
CA MET A 62 -19.85 17.88 -6.93
C MET A 62 -19.18 18.81 -5.89
N SER A 63 -19.47 18.63 -4.60
CA SER A 63 -18.90 19.43 -3.51
C SER A 63 -17.43 19.04 -3.26
N TYR A 64 -16.60 20.02 -2.89
CA TYR A 64 -15.25 19.75 -2.37
C TYR A 64 -15.25 18.96 -1.05
N PHE A 65 -16.29 19.10 -0.24
CA PHE A 65 -16.36 18.54 1.10
C PHE A 65 -17.14 17.23 1.13
N GLY A 66 -16.53 16.18 1.69
CA GLY A 66 -17.18 14.90 1.97
C GLY A 66 -17.82 14.88 3.36
N ASP A 67 -17.07 15.28 4.39
CA ASP A 67 -17.56 15.43 5.76
C ASP A 67 -16.72 16.43 6.56
N THR A 68 -17.26 17.63 6.76
CA THR A 68 -16.55 18.72 7.45
C THR A 68 -16.32 18.48 8.94
N ASN A 69 -16.91 17.43 9.53
CA ASN A 69 -16.71 17.11 10.95
C ASN A 69 -15.49 16.21 11.20
N ASN A 70 -14.83 15.73 10.14
CA ASN A 70 -13.68 14.84 10.22
C ASN A 70 -12.39 15.54 9.78
N LEU A 71 -11.25 15.09 10.34
CA LEU A 71 -9.91 15.59 9.96
C LEU A 71 -9.69 15.47 8.45
N CYS A 72 -10.00 14.30 7.90
CA CYS A 72 -9.97 14.02 6.46
C CYS A 72 -11.28 14.47 5.81
N TRP A 73 -11.52 15.78 5.80
CA TRP A 73 -12.80 16.40 5.41
C TRP A 73 -13.24 16.11 3.96
N TYR A 74 -12.31 15.68 3.10
CA TYR A 74 -12.57 15.32 1.71
C TYR A 74 -12.97 13.85 1.53
N MET A 75 -12.92 13.03 2.59
CA MET A 75 -13.39 11.64 2.55
C MET A 75 -14.90 11.60 2.80
N VAL A 76 -15.63 10.92 1.93
CA VAL A 76 -17.07 10.68 2.14
C VAL A 76 -17.30 9.67 3.28
N PRO A 77 -18.35 9.85 4.11
CA PRO A 77 -18.61 8.97 5.27
C PRO A 77 -18.69 7.48 4.92
N GLN A 78 -19.30 7.13 3.78
CA GLN A 78 -19.45 5.75 3.33
C GLN A 78 -18.10 5.05 3.12
N MET A 79 -17.09 5.79 2.64
CA MET A 79 -15.74 5.26 2.48
C MET A 79 -15.10 4.99 3.84
N ARG A 80 -15.23 5.94 4.78
CA ARG A 80 -14.74 5.79 6.15
C ARG A 80 -15.35 4.55 6.82
N ASP A 81 -16.67 4.42 6.76
CA ASP A 81 -17.39 3.31 7.37
C ASP A 81 -17.01 1.96 6.74
N ALA A 82 -16.80 1.92 5.42
CA ALA A 82 -16.33 0.73 4.73
C ALA A 82 -14.93 0.31 5.18
N ILE A 83 -13.98 1.25 5.31
CA ILE A 83 -12.62 0.98 5.81
C ILE A 83 -12.68 0.44 7.25
N LEU A 84 -13.41 1.12 8.13
CA LEU A 84 -13.53 0.73 9.54
C LEU A 84 -14.16 -0.66 9.68
N ARG A 85 -15.24 -0.93 8.94
CA ARG A 85 -15.89 -2.24 8.92
C ARG A 85 -14.95 -3.32 8.42
N LEU A 86 -14.20 -3.04 7.34
CA LEU A 86 -13.28 -3.99 6.74
C LEU A 86 -12.20 -4.43 7.75
N HIS A 87 -11.51 -3.49 8.38
CA HIS A 87 -10.49 -3.81 9.38
C HIS A 87 -11.07 -4.51 10.62
N ASN A 88 -12.26 -4.11 11.09
CA ASN A 88 -12.92 -4.77 12.21
C ASN A 88 -13.32 -6.22 11.91
N VAL A 89 -13.78 -6.51 10.68
CA VAL A 89 -14.15 -7.88 10.29
C VAL A 89 -12.92 -8.76 10.06
N VAL A 90 -11.86 -8.21 9.45
CA VAL A 90 -10.63 -8.96 9.18
C VAL A 90 -9.79 -9.14 10.46
N GLY A 91 -9.86 -8.19 11.39
CA GLY A 91 -9.08 -8.22 12.63
C GLY A 91 -7.58 -8.00 12.41
N ASN A 92 -7.20 -7.24 11.38
CA ASN A 92 -5.79 -7.00 11.04
C ASN A 92 -5.24 -5.65 11.53
N ALA A 93 -6.10 -4.74 12.01
CA ALA A 93 -5.66 -3.44 12.49
C ALA A 93 -6.60 -2.84 13.55
N VAL A 94 -6.03 -2.26 14.59
CA VAL A 94 -6.75 -1.42 15.56
C VAL A 94 -7.05 -0.07 14.92
N THR A 95 -8.32 0.20 14.65
CA THR A 95 -8.76 1.49 14.10
C THR A 95 -9.36 2.43 15.15
N LYS A 96 -9.62 1.92 16.36
CA LYS A 96 -10.17 2.71 17.47
C LYS A 96 -9.15 3.77 17.88
N ASP A 97 -9.63 4.99 18.14
CA ASP A 97 -8.82 6.14 18.55
C ASP A 97 -7.71 6.54 17.55
N LYS A 98 -7.81 6.06 16.28
CA LYS A 98 -6.94 6.46 15.17
C LYS A 98 -7.63 7.47 14.25
N PHE A 99 -6.84 8.32 13.61
CA PHE A 99 -7.30 9.14 12.49
C PHE A 99 -7.15 8.37 11.18
N LEU A 100 -8.13 8.51 10.29
CA LEU A 100 -8.07 7.98 8.92
C LEU A 100 -7.80 9.13 7.96
N VAL A 101 -6.82 8.94 7.09
CA VAL A 101 -6.48 9.87 6.01
C VAL A 101 -6.51 9.08 4.70
N LEU A 102 -7.30 9.55 3.74
CA LEU A 102 -7.45 8.92 2.44
C LEU A 102 -6.42 9.48 1.46
N GLY A 103 -5.73 8.62 0.72
CA GLY A 103 -4.77 9.06 -0.28
C GLY A 103 -5.00 8.47 -1.66
N THR A 104 -4.38 9.09 -2.66
CA THR A 104 -4.31 8.61 -4.04
C THR A 104 -3.33 7.43 -4.18
N GLY A 105 -3.63 6.35 -3.45
CA GLY A 105 -2.76 5.21 -3.22
C GLY A 105 -1.82 5.44 -2.04
N SER A 106 -1.32 4.34 -1.47
CA SER A 106 -0.34 4.38 -0.38
C SER A 106 0.93 5.13 -0.76
N SER A 107 1.26 5.22 -2.05
CA SER A 107 2.39 6.03 -2.55
C SER A 107 2.26 7.51 -2.20
N GLN A 108 1.06 8.10 -2.25
CA GLN A 108 0.85 9.49 -1.83
C GLN A 108 0.97 9.61 -0.31
N LEU A 109 0.36 8.66 0.43
CA LEU A 109 0.39 8.67 1.89
C LEU A 109 1.81 8.50 2.44
N TYR A 110 2.63 7.66 1.81
CA TYR A 110 4.05 7.52 2.13
C TYR A 110 4.75 8.87 2.14
N GLN A 111 4.61 9.65 1.06
CA GLN A 111 5.18 11.00 0.98
C GLN A 111 4.59 11.95 2.02
N ALA A 112 3.28 11.89 2.24
CA ALA A 112 2.62 12.71 3.25
C ALA A 112 3.15 12.43 4.66
N PHE A 113 3.42 11.16 4.99
CA PHE A 113 4.01 10.79 6.28
C PHE A 113 5.48 11.14 6.38
N LEU A 114 6.28 11.01 5.32
CA LEU A 114 7.65 11.53 5.33
C LEU A 114 7.65 13.02 5.65
N TYR A 115 6.79 13.80 4.99
CA TYR A 115 6.65 15.22 5.26
C TYR A 115 6.17 15.50 6.70
N ALA A 116 5.12 14.82 7.16
CA ALA A 116 4.51 15.07 8.47
C ALA A 116 5.40 14.65 9.65
N LEU A 117 6.26 13.65 9.46
CA LEU A 117 7.18 13.15 10.49
C LEU A 117 8.53 13.88 10.48
N SER A 118 8.83 14.65 9.43
CA SER A 118 9.97 15.56 9.38
C SER A 118 9.77 16.80 10.26
N SER A 119 10.87 17.49 10.57
CA SER A 119 10.84 18.83 11.16
C SER A 119 10.10 19.80 10.24
N SER A 120 9.31 20.73 10.82
CA SER A 120 8.62 21.78 10.08
C SER A 120 9.57 22.82 9.48
N GLU A 121 10.74 23.00 10.10
CA GLU A 121 11.77 23.89 9.60
C GLU A 121 12.82 23.11 8.79
N PRO A 122 13.08 23.49 7.52
CA PRO A 122 14.17 22.93 6.74
C PRO A 122 15.49 23.13 7.48
N SER A 123 16.22 22.03 7.70
CA SER A 123 17.54 22.07 8.31
C SER A 123 18.59 21.63 7.31
N ASP A 124 19.86 21.93 7.58
CA ASP A 124 20.98 21.41 6.77
C ASP A 124 21.17 19.90 6.97
N ARG A 125 20.39 19.28 7.86
CA ARG A 125 20.36 17.85 8.16
C ARG A 125 18.93 17.32 7.99
N PRO A 126 18.52 16.93 6.76
CA PRO A 126 17.24 16.28 6.52
C PRO A 126 17.11 15.01 7.38
N ILE A 127 15.89 14.65 7.81
CA ILE A 127 15.70 13.42 8.60
C ILE A 127 16.08 12.20 7.77
N ASN A 128 16.74 11.23 8.40
CA ASN A 128 17.20 10.03 7.73
C ASN A 128 16.02 9.07 7.51
N VAL A 129 15.79 8.61 6.28
CA VAL A 129 14.79 7.58 5.97
C VAL A 129 15.53 6.27 5.71
N VAL A 130 15.10 5.20 6.38
CA VAL A 130 15.72 3.86 6.27
C VAL A 130 14.65 2.77 6.16
N ALA A 131 15.02 1.65 5.56
CA ALA A 131 14.22 0.41 5.58
C ALA A 131 15.17 -0.80 5.66
N ALA A 132 14.77 -1.86 6.35
CA ALA A 132 15.62 -3.05 6.49
C ALA A 132 15.76 -3.79 5.15
N ALA A 133 16.98 -4.07 4.69
CA ALA A 133 17.15 -4.84 3.45
C ALA A 133 16.75 -6.33 3.63
N PRO A 134 16.27 -7.02 2.58
CA PRO A 134 15.72 -6.42 1.35
C PRO A 134 14.40 -5.69 1.65
N TYR A 135 14.15 -4.58 0.97
CA TYR A 135 12.96 -3.74 1.11
C TYR A 135 12.33 -3.44 -0.25
N TYR A 136 11.14 -2.84 -0.24
CA TYR A 136 10.46 -2.41 -1.46
C TYR A 136 11.31 -1.40 -2.24
N SER A 137 11.69 -1.74 -3.48
CA SER A 137 12.68 -1.00 -4.27
C SER A 137 12.33 0.47 -4.48
N GLU A 138 11.04 0.81 -4.53
CA GLU A 138 10.56 2.14 -4.87
C GLU A 138 10.64 3.13 -3.71
N TYR A 139 10.95 2.69 -2.47
CA TYR A 139 11.10 3.64 -1.35
C TYR A 139 12.21 4.65 -1.59
N LYS A 140 13.34 4.23 -2.15
CA LYS A 140 14.44 5.14 -2.46
C LYS A 140 13.99 6.21 -3.46
N ASP A 141 13.45 5.76 -4.59
CA ASP A 141 13.07 6.68 -5.67
C ASP A 141 11.92 7.59 -5.22
N ALA A 142 10.94 7.06 -4.47
CA ALA A 142 9.89 7.87 -3.89
C ALA A 142 10.45 8.90 -2.90
N THR A 143 11.39 8.53 -2.02
CA THR A 143 11.99 9.49 -1.08
C THR A 143 12.75 10.60 -1.81
N ASP A 144 13.52 10.24 -2.84
CA ASP A 144 14.44 11.16 -3.50
C ASP A 144 13.77 12.05 -4.58
N ILE A 145 12.60 11.65 -5.12
CA ILE A 145 12.00 12.29 -6.31
C ILE A 145 11.71 13.79 -6.13
N LEU A 146 11.36 14.22 -4.92
CA LEU A 146 11.06 15.62 -4.63
C LEU A 146 12.29 16.46 -4.29
N GLN A 147 13.47 15.84 -4.18
CA GLN A 147 14.71 16.49 -3.71
C GLN A 147 14.48 17.35 -2.46
N SER A 148 13.70 16.80 -1.52
CA SER A 148 13.28 17.48 -0.31
C SER A 148 14.47 17.81 0.58
N ARG A 149 14.42 18.98 1.25
CA ARG A 149 15.36 19.31 2.34
C ARG A 149 14.88 18.81 3.70
N LEU A 150 13.72 18.18 3.76
CA LEU A 150 13.09 17.75 5.02
C LEU A 150 13.46 16.32 5.39
N PHE A 151 13.70 15.47 4.39
CA PHE A 151 14.04 14.05 4.53
C PHE A 151 14.99 13.61 3.42
N GLN A 152 15.77 12.56 3.70
CA GLN A 152 16.71 11.98 2.74
C GLN A 152 16.76 10.46 2.87
N TRP A 153 16.90 9.74 1.76
CA TRP A 153 17.11 8.30 1.79
C TRP A 153 18.52 7.96 2.32
N THR A 154 18.59 7.07 3.31
CA THR A 154 19.87 6.67 3.93
C THR A 154 20.15 5.17 3.97
N GLY A 155 19.29 4.37 3.33
CA GLY A 155 19.57 2.97 3.06
C GLY A 155 19.07 2.01 4.14
N ASP A 156 19.91 1.02 4.45
CA ASP A 156 19.52 -0.15 5.25
C ASP A 156 19.39 0.20 6.74
N ALA A 157 18.19 -0.04 7.29
CA ALA A 157 17.89 0.14 8.70
C ALA A 157 18.75 -0.74 9.62
N ILE A 158 19.16 -1.94 9.18
CA ILE A 158 19.99 -2.86 9.97
C ILE A 158 21.40 -2.27 10.20
N LEU A 159 21.89 -1.50 9.23
CA LEU A 159 23.21 -0.89 9.26
C LEU A 159 23.18 0.54 9.83
N TYR A 160 22.03 1.00 10.31
CA TYR A 160 21.89 2.35 10.83
C TYR A 160 22.45 2.44 12.26
N ASP A 161 23.62 3.07 12.40
CA ASP A 161 24.35 3.24 13.65
C ASP A 161 24.46 4.72 14.08
N LYS A 162 23.84 5.63 13.33
CA LYS A 162 23.88 7.07 13.62
C LYS A 162 22.98 7.40 14.81
N ASP A 163 23.48 8.23 15.72
CA ASP A 163 22.71 8.83 16.81
C ASP A 163 21.97 10.09 16.31
N GLU A 164 21.18 9.92 15.26
CA GLU A 164 20.46 11.01 14.58
C GLU A 164 18.97 10.67 14.43
N PRO A 165 18.08 11.67 14.27
CA PRO A 165 16.67 11.42 13.96
C PRO A 165 16.50 10.61 12.68
N TYR A 166 15.58 9.64 12.73
CA TYR A 166 15.27 8.77 11.59
C TYR A 166 13.77 8.45 11.49
N ILE A 167 13.35 8.09 10.29
CA ILE A 167 12.09 7.45 9.96
C ILE A 167 12.43 6.06 9.43
N GLU A 168 12.03 5.03 10.16
CA GLU A 168 12.13 3.64 9.71
C GLU A 168 10.82 3.24 9.02
N VAL A 169 10.94 2.75 7.78
CA VAL A 169 9.83 2.21 7.01
C VAL A 169 9.85 0.69 7.15
N VAL A 170 8.82 0.14 7.80
CA VAL A 170 8.70 -1.29 8.10
C VAL A 170 7.58 -1.87 7.25
N THR A 171 7.93 -2.62 6.22
CA THR A 171 6.96 -3.36 5.39
C THR A 171 6.69 -4.72 6.01
N SER A 172 5.43 -5.01 6.35
CA SER A 172 5.05 -6.27 7.02
C SER A 172 3.65 -6.72 6.57
N PRO A 173 3.51 -7.83 5.82
CA PRO A 173 4.54 -8.65 5.20
C PRO A 173 5.44 -7.86 4.26
N ASN A 174 6.73 -8.19 4.28
CA ASN A 174 7.75 -7.49 3.54
C ASN A 174 7.64 -7.72 2.04
N ASN A 175 8.00 -6.70 1.27
CA ASN A 175 8.29 -6.83 -0.15
C ASN A 175 9.82 -6.80 -0.31
N PRO A 176 10.46 -7.85 -0.84
CA PRO A 176 9.88 -8.89 -1.70
C PRO A 176 9.60 -10.25 -1.04
N ASP A 177 10.11 -10.51 0.17
CA ASP A 177 10.21 -11.89 0.70
C ASP A 177 9.01 -12.38 1.53
N GLY A 178 8.00 -11.53 1.77
CA GLY A 178 6.80 -11.86 2.52
C GLY A 178 7.01 -12.03 4.03
N THR A 179 8.19 -11.70 4.56
CA THR A 179 8.48 -11.85 5.99
C THR A 179 7.67 -10.86 6.83
N LEU A 180 7.14 -11.29 7.98
CA LEU A 180 6.58 -10.37 8.96
C LEU A 180 7.74 -9.64 9.65
N ARG A 181 7.68 -8.31 9.68
CA ARG A 181 8.77 -7.46 10.16
C ARG A 181 8.34 -6.55 11.29
N VAL A 182 9.35 -6.19 12.08
CA VAL A 182 9.32 -5.19 13.15
C VAL A 182 10.48 -4.22 12.93
N PRO A 183 10.47 -3.04 13.58
CA PRO A 183 11.59 -2.11 13.56
C PRO A 183 12.90 -2.76 14.01
N VAL A 184 14.00 -2.44 13.34
CA VAL A 184 15.32 -3.02 13.59
C VAL A 184 16.41 -1.97 13.88
N VAL A 185 16.14 -0.68 13.70
CA VAL A 185 17.14 0.36 14.01
C VAL A 185 17.52 0.30 15.49
N ASN A 186 18.81 0.15 15.75
CA ASN A 186 19.38 0.11 17.09
C ASN A 186 20.23 1.37 17.32
N SER A 187 19.56 2.49 17.56
CA SER A 187 20.17 3.80 17.82
C SER A 187 19.74 4.35 19.18
N GLY A 188 20.58 5.19 19.79
CA GLY A 188 20.22 5.93 21.01
C GLY A 188 19.19 7.03 20.75
N ALA A 189 19.08 7.49 19.51
CA ALA A 189 18.15 8.51 19.07
C ALA A 189 16.72 7.97 18.98
N LYS A 190 15.73 8.80 19.33
CA LYS A 190 14.31 8.45 19.19
C LYS A 190 13.86 8.56 17.73
N GLY A 191 13.71 7.43 17.06
CA GLY A 191 13.13 7.36 15.71
C GLY A 191 11.62 7.46 15.64
N LYS A 192 11.12 7.55 14.41
CA LYS A 192 9.72 7.39 14.01
C LYS A 192 9.58 6.15 13.13
N VAL A 193 8.41 5.53 13.13
CA VAL A 193 8.17 4.32 12.36
C VAL A 193 6.92 4.48 11.51
N ILE A 194 7.03 4.13 10.23
CA ILE A 194 5.90 3.96 9.30
C ILE A 194 5.77 2.47 9.05
N TYR A 195 4.63 1.87 9.42
CA TYR A 195 4.33 0.50 9.02
C TYR A 195 3.61 0.49 7.69
N ASP A 196 4.24 -0.09 6.67
CA ASP A 196 3.60 -0.40 5.39
C ASP A 196 2.99 -1.79 5.45
N LEU A 197 1.67 -1.82 5.63
CA LEU A 197 0.85 -3.01 5.80
C LEU A 197 0.04 -3.32 4.54
N ALA A 198 0.54 -2.89 3.36
CA ALA A 198 -0.11 -3.15 2.07
C ALA A 198 -0.49 -4.63 1.88
N TYR A 199 0.34 -5.55 2.37
CA TYR A 199 0.14 -6.99 2.23
C TYR A 199 -0.40 -7.66 3.51
N TYR A 200 -0.79 -6.93 4.56
CA TYR A 200 -1.27 -7.53 5.81
C TYR A 200 -2.75 -7.94 5.72
N TRP A 201 -3.02 -8.86 4.81
CA TRP A 201 -4.35 -9.40 4.50
C TRP A 201 -4.31 -10.94 4.42
N PRO A 202 -5.44 -11.64 4.70
CA PRO A 202 -5.48 -13.10 4.73
C PRO A 202 -5.00 -13.81 3.47
N GLN A 203 -5.10 -13.19 2.29
CA GLN A 203 -4.61 -13.75 1.04
C GLN A 203 -3.07 -13.82 0.93
N TYR A 204 -2.34 -13.09 1.77
CA TYR A 204 -0.87 -13.03 1.74
C TYR A 204 -0.23 -13.64 2.99
N THR A 205 -0.87 -13.51 4.15
CA THR A 205 -0.30 -13.95 5.43
C THR A 205 -1.39 -14.29 6.45
N PRO A 206 -1.13 -15.19 7.42
CA PRO A 206 -2.00 -15.35 8.58
C PRO A 206 -2.11 -14.05 9.40
N ILE A 207 -3.34 -13.69 9.77
CA ILE A 207 -3.59 -12.58 10.69
C ILE A 207 -3.42 -13.12 12.12
N THR A 208 -2.25 -12.86 12.71
CA THR A 208 -1.87 -13.37 14.03
C THR A 208 -2.08 -12.38 15.16
N TYR A 209 -2.27 -11.10 14.84
CA TYR A 209 -2.61 -10.04 15.79
C TYR A 209 -3.28 -8.87 15.07
N GLU A 210 -3.98 -8.03 15.81
CA GLU A 210 -4.44 -6.72 15.32
C GLU A 210 -3.26 -5.74 15.38
N ALA A 211 -2.82 -5.21 14.23
CA ALA A 211 -1.75 -4.23 14.21
C ALA A 211 -2.18 -2.93 14.90
N ASP A 212 -1.40 -2.47 15.88
CA ASP A 212 -1.65 -1.23 16.63
C ASP A 212 -0.38 -0.38 16.67
N HIS A 213 -0.13 0.31 15.57
CA HIS A 213 1.03 1.18 15.43
C HIS A 213 0.58 2.64 15.26
N ASP A 214 1.53 3.58 15.46
CA ASP A 214 1.26 5.01 15.34
C ASP A 214 0.88 5.41 13.91
N VAL A 215 1.58 4.85 12.93
CA VAL A 215 1.34 5.05 11.50
C VAL A 215 1.25 3.70 10.81
N MET A 216 0.10 3.44 10.19
CA MET A 216 -0.18 2.22 9.42
C MET A 216 -0.68 2.59 8.04
N LEU A 217 0.00 2.10 7.01
CA LEU A 217 -0.37 2.28 5.61
C LEU A 217 -1.02 1.03 5.06
N PHE A 218 -2.18 1.20 4.42
CA PHE A 218 -2.84 0.16 3.65
C PHE A 218 -3.02 0.64 2.21
N THR A 219 -3.38 -0.27 1.30
CA THR A 219 -3.70 0.09 -0.08
C THR A 219 -4.82 -0.80 -0.60
N PHE A 220 -5.78 -0.17 -1.27
CA PHE A 220 -6.87 -0.90 -1.92
C PHE A 220 -6.34 -1.84 -3.01
N SER A 221 -5.21 -1.47 -3.63
CA SER A 221 -4.53 -2.23 -4.68
C SER A 221 -4.24 -3.68 -4.29
N LYS A 222 -3.71 -3.90 -3.09
CA LYS A 222 -3.31 -5.23 -2.60
C LYS A 222 -4.42 -5.89 -1.78
N CYS A 223 -5.34 -5.11 -1.24
CA CYS A 223 -6.53 -5.66 -0.59
C CYS A 223 -7.48 -6.34 -1.60
N THR A 224 -7.78 -5.67 -2.72
CA THR A 224 -8.85 -6.09 -3.65
C THR A 224 -8.41 -6.29 -5.09
N GLY A 225 -7.22 -5.85 -5.47
CA GLY A 225 -6.77 -5.87 -6.86
C GLY A 225 -7.12 -4.63 -7.68
N HIS A 226 -7.80 -3.64 -7.11
CA HIS A 226 -8.16 -2.40 -7.80
C HIS A 226 -7.01 -1.38 -7.82
N ALA A 227 -5.85 -1.76 -8.35
CA ALA A 227 -4.67 -0.89 -8.41
C ALA A 227 -4.88 0.39 -9.23
N GLY A 228 -5.80 0.35 -10.20
CA GLY A 228 -6.19 1.49 -11.04
C GLY A 228 -7.05 2.53 -10.32
N SER A 229 -7.72 2.17 -9.22
CA SER A 229 -8.54 3.13 -8.45
C SER A 229 -7.71 4.15 -7.68
N ARG A 230 -6.42 3.87 -7.47
CA ARG A 230 -5.48 4.75 -6.75
C ARG A 230 -6.01 5.13 -5.37
N ILE A 231 -6.39 4.15 -4.54
CA ILE A 231 -6.88 4.38 -3.17
C ILE A 231 -5.92 3.74 -2.17
N GLY A 232 -5.51 4.53 -1.17
CA GLY A 232 -4.71 4.14 -0.01
C GLY A 232 -5.34 4.65 1.26
#